data_AF-A0A6C0JQH0-F1
#
_entry.id   AF-A0A6C0JQH0-F1
#
_cell.length_a   1.000
_cell.length_b   1.000
_cell.length_c   1.000
_cell.angle_alpha   90.00
_cell.angle_beta   90.00
_cell.angle_gamma   90.00
#
_symmetry.space_group_name_H-M   'P 1'
#
loop_
_entity.id
_entity.type
_entity.pdbx_description
1 polymer ?
#
loop_
_entity_poly.entity_id
_entity_poly.type
_entity_poly.pdbx_seq_one_letter_code
_entity_poly.pdbx_strand_id
1 'polypeptide(L)'
;MHSNFFSYVKQFPKLETLSASHNRLLGEILNLKSLKVLSLTNNYFTGEIPCFPNKEMKVLELGANYFSVTIPKCIGDLSALNVLDRVIITLIHNLFLMF
;
A
#
# COMPACT_ATOMS: atom_id res chain seq x y z
N MET A 1 -8.05 -11.76 -17.64
CA MET A 1 -6.78 -11.75 -16.89
C MET A 1 -6.33 -10.30 -16.74
N HIS A 2 -6.68 -9.63 -15.64
CA HIS A 2 -6.14 -8.30 -15.36
C HIS A 2 -4.74 -8.48 -14.76
N SER A 3 -3.71 -8.01 -15.45
CA SER A 3 -2.35 -8.03 -14.94
C SER A 3 -2.25 -7.14 -13.69
N ASN A 4 -1.67 -7.68 -12.61
CA ASN A 4 -1.45 -6.94 -11.37
C ASN A 4 -0.43 -5.83 -11.63
N PHE A 5 -0.77 -4.57 -11.37
CA PHE A 5 0.12 -3.40 -11.52
C PHE A 5 1.50 -3.65 -10.92
N PHE A 6 1.58 -4.27 -9.74
CA PHE A 6 2.83 -4.53 -9.03
C PHE A 6 3.72 -5.59 -9.68
N SER A 7 3.18 -6.44 -10.55
CA SER A 7 3.99 -7.41 -11.31
C SER A 7 4.95 -6.72 -12.28
N TYR A 8 4.57 -5.56 -12.82
CA TYR A 8 5.45 -4.75 -13.68
C TYR A 8 6.47 -3.99 -12.84
N VAL A 9 6.04 -3.39 -11.74
CA VAL A 9 6.93 -2.65 -10.81
C VAL A 9 8.06 -3.54 -10.30
N LYS A 10 7.79 -4.83 -10.05
CA LYS A 10 8.80 -5.80 -9.59
C LYS A 10 10.00 -5.96 -10.53
N GLN A 11 9.86 -5.61 -11.81
CA GLN A 11 10.95 -5.67 -12.80
C GLN A 11 12.00 -4.56 -12.60
N PHE A 12 11.73 -3.59 -11.71
CA PHE A 12 12.63 -2.49 -11.38
C PHE A 12 13.17 -2.64 -9.95
N PRO A 13 14.14 -3.54 -9.70
CA PRO A 13 14.61 -3.86 -8.35
C PRO A 13 15.32 -2.70 -7.64
N LYS A 14 15.69 -1.64 -8.36
CA LYS A 14 16.33 -0.43 -7.82
C LYS A 14 15.36 0.76 -7.68
N LEU A 15 14.07 0.56 -7.91
CA LEU A 15 13.09 1.64 -7.83
C LEU A 15 12.95 2.11 -6.37
N GLU A 16 13.34 3.35 -6.11
CA GLU A 16 13.27 3.93 -4.77
C GLU A 16 12.00 4.75 -4.54
N THR A 17 11.37 5.26 -5.61
CA THR A 17 10.18 6.10 -5.54
C THR A 17 9.13 5.60 -6.50
N LEU A 18 7.92 5.38 -5.98
CA LEU A 18 6.74 5.08 -6.78
C LEU A 18 5.58 5.97 -6.31
N SER A 19 5.11 6.83 -7.20
CA SER A 19 3.90 7.63 -7.00
C SER A 19 2.90 7.30 -8.10
N ALA A 20 1.73 6.83 -7.70
CA ALA A 20 0.65 6.43 -8.60
C ALA A 20 -0.73 6.79 -8.03
N SER A 21 -0.78 7.77 -7.13
CA SER A 21 -2.00 8.25 -6.47
C SER A 21 -3.02 8.80 -7.47
N HIS A 22 -4.30 8.76 -7.10
CA HIS A 22 -5.43 9.26 -7.92
C HIS A 22 -5.58 8.57 -9.28
N ASN A 23 -5.45 7.25 -9.29
CA ASN A 23 -5.70 6.44 -10.48
C ASN A 23 -6.81 5.41 -10.23
N ARG A 24 -7.04 4.55 -11.22
CA ARG A 24 -7.97 3.42 -11.14
C ARG A 24 -7.22 2.09 -11.10
N LEU A 25 -6.07 2.05 -10.43
CA LEU A 25 -5.21 0.88 -10.41
C LEU A 25 -5.77 -0.19 -9.48
N LEU A 26 -5.63 -1.43 -9.92
CA LEU A 26 -6.04 -2.64 -9.22
C LEU A 26 -4.79 -3.49 -8.92
N GLY A 27 -4.89 -4.32 -7.88
CA GLY A 27 -3.88 -5.29 -7.52
C GLY A 27 -3.56 -5.31 -6.04
N GLU A 28 -2.58 -6.11 -5.69
CA GLU A 28 -2.09 -6.26 -4.32
C GLU A 28 -0.65 -5.75 -4.25
N ILE A 29 -0.31 -5.06 -3.16
CA ILE A 29 1.05 -4.57 -2.94
C ILE A 29 1.97 -5.77 -2.76
N LEU A 30 3.00 -5.84 -3.59
CA LEU A 30 4.08 -6.81 -3.43
C LEU A 30 5.19 -6.23 -2.57
N ASN A 31 6.00 -7.12 -2.00
CA ASN A 31 7.19 -6.73 -1.27
C ASN A 31 8.24 -6.13 -2.24
N LEU A 32 8.43 -4.81 -2.17
CA LEU A 32 9.36 -4.03 -3.00
C LEU A 32 10.54 -3.56 -2.15
N LYS A 33 11.67 -4.26 -2.28
CA LYS A 33 12.80 -4.17 -1.33
C LYS A 33 13.56 -2.85 -1.32
N SER A 34 13.49 -2.07 -2.39
CA SER A 34 14.27 -0.83 -2.57
C SER A 34 13.46 0.44 -2.37
N LEU A 35 12.13 0.35 -2.26
CA LEU A 35 11.29 1.53 -2.14
C LEU A 35 11.56 2.28 -0.85
N LYS A 36 11.68 3.60 -1.00
CA LYS A 36 11.77 4.59 0.08
C LYS A 36 10.53 5.48 0.13
N VAL A 37 9.88 5.68 -1.01
CA VAL A 37 8.67 6.50 -1.16
C VAL A 37 7.62 5.69 -1.93
N LEU A 38 6.48 5.45 -1.29
CA LEU A 38 5.33 4.80 -1.91
C LEU A 38 4.09 5.64 -1.67
N SER A 39 3.51 6.17 -2.75
CA SER A 39 2.26 6.93 -2.71
C SER A 39 1.26 6.32 -3.69
N LEU A 40 0.20 5.73 -3.13
CA LEU A 40 -0.84 4.98 -3.86
C LEU A 40 -2.24 5.47 -3.51
N THR A 41 -2.35 6.60 -2.80
CA THR A 41 -3.61 7.13 -2.28
C THR A 41 -4.66 7.21 -3.38
N ASN A 42 -5.91 6.88 -3.05
CA ASN A 42 -7.05 7.04 -3.95
C ASN A 42 -6.96 6.16 -5.22
N ASN A 43 -6.88 4.84 -5.01
CA ASN A 43 -6.88 3.78 -6.03
C ASN A 43 -7.83 2.63 -5.62
N TYR A 44 -7.80 1.51 -6.36
CA TYR A 44 -8.58 0.30 -6.08
C TYR A 44 -7.71 -0.87 -5.60
N PHE A 45 -6.57 -0.61 -4.94
CA PHE A 45 -5.71 -1.70 -4.45
C PHE A 45 -6.39 -2.47 -3.31
N THR A 46 -6.18 -3.78 -3.28
CA THR A 46 -6.80 -4.74 -2.35
C THR A 46 -5.73 -5.62 -1.69
N GLY A 47 -6.15 -6.57 -0.86
CA GLY A 47 -5.24 -7.53 -0.21
C GLY A 47 -4.60 -6.96 1.07
N GLU A 48 -3.61 -7.68 1.60
CA GLU A 48 -2.90 -7.28 2.81
C GLU A 48 -1.79 -6.28 2.51
N ILE A 49 -1.52 -5.39 3.46
CA ILE A 49 -0.33 -4.54 3.41
C ILE A 49 0.86 -5.42 3.83
N PRO A 50 1.90 -5.58 3.00
CA PRO A 50 3.05 -6.41 3.36
C PRO A 50 3.97 -5.69 4.35
N CYS A 51 4.85 -6.45 4.99
CA CYS A 51 6.00 -5.86 5.68
C CYS A 51 7.00 -5.31 4.66
N PHE A 52 7.21 -4.00 4.70
CA PHE A 52 8.25 -3.34 3.92
C PHE A 52 9.62 -3.61 4.55
N PRO A 53 10.56 -4.23 3.83
CA PRO A 53 11.85 -4.62 4.38
C PRO A 53 12.85 -3.47 4.39
N ASN A 54 12.60 -2.41 3.62
CA ASN A 54 13.49 -1.26 3.57
C ASN A 54 13.28 -0.35 4.78
N LYS A 55 14.21 -0.40 5.73
CA LYS A 55 14.19 0.45 6.92
C LYS A 55 14.41 1.93 6.62
N GLU A 56 14.91 2.26 5.42
CA GLU A 56 15.03 3.63 4.92
C GLU A 56 13.74 4.16 4.28
N MET A 57 12.62 3.44 4.40
CA MET A 57 11.34 3.93 3.91
C MET A 57 10.92 5.20 4.67
N LYS A 58 10.67 6.27 3.91
CA LYS A 58 10.39 7.62 4.40
C LYS A 58 8.93 8.01 4.28
N VAL A 59 8.27 7.53 3.22
CA VAL A 59 6.90 7.91 2.87
C VAL A 59 6.11 6.67 2.50
N LEU A 60 4.99 6.46 3.20
CA LEU A 60 4.02 5.43 2.91
C LEU A 60 2.61 6.03 2.93
N GLU A 61 2.02 6.18 1.75
CA GLU A 61 0.67 6.71 1.59
C GLU A 61 -0.21 5.70 0.85
N LEU A 62 -1.15 5.10 1.58
CA LEU A 62 -2.00 3.99 1.13
C LEU A 62 -3.50 4.29 1.28
N GLY A 63 -3.87 5.48 1.75
CA GLY A 63 -5.26 5.86 2.03
C GLY A 63 -6.18 5.79 0.82
N ALA A 64 -7.50 5.75 1.06
CA ALA A 64 -8.52 5.64 0.01
C ALA A 64 -8.24 4.49 -0.98
N ASN A 65 -7.98 3.30 -0.42
CA ASN A 65 -7.88 2.01 -1.11
C ASN A 65 -8.76 0.97 -0.40
N TYR A 66 -8.75 -0.27 -0.87
CA TYR A 66 -9.58 -1.39 -0.38
C TYR A 66 -8.72 -2.49 0.28
N PHE A 67 -7.64 -2.10 0.97
CA PHE A 67 -6.79 -3.02 1.72
C PHE A 67 -7.56 -3.71 2.85
N SER A 68 -7.06 -4.89 3.27
CA SER A 68 -7.62 -5.67 4.36
C SER A 68 -7.46 -4.98 5.73
N VAL A 69 -8.10 -5.54 6.74
CA VAL A 69 -8.36 -4.88 8.04
C VAL A 69 -7.13 -4.74 8.94
N THR A 70 -5.95 -5.23 8.52
CA THR A 70 -4.77 -5.27 9.39
C THR A 70 -3.63 -4.42 8.84
N ILE A 71 -3.26 -3.39 9.60
CA ILE A 71 -1.95 -2.74 9.44
C ILE A 71 -0.91 -3.64 10.12
N PRO A 72 0.09 -4.17 9.39
CA PRO A 72 1.03 -5.11 9.98
C PRO A 72 1.97 -4.40 10.96
N LYS A 73 2.26 -5.04 12.11
CA LYS A 73 3.07 -4.46 13.20
C LYS A 73 4.45 -4.00 12.75
N CYS A 74 5.02 -4.64 11.75
CA CYS A 74 6.33 -4.33 11.17
C CYS A 74 6.42 -2.93 10.54
N ILE A 75 5.30 -2.23 10.28
CA ILE A 75 5.33 -0.80 9.92
C ILE A 75 5.89 0.04 11.06
N GLY A 76 5.65 -0.36 12.31
CA GLY A 76 6.25 0.27 13.49
C GLY A 76 7.77 0.12 13.55
N ASP A 77 8.34 -0.84 12.81
CA ASP A 77 9.79 -1.04 12.74
C ASP A 77 10.46 -0.19 11.64
N LEU A 78 9.73 0.68 10.93
CA LEU A 78 10.28 1.57 9.91
C LEU A 78 10.78 2.86 10.56
N SER A 79 11.99 2.82 11.12
CA SER A 79 12.55 3.92 11.91
C SER A 79 12.80 5.22 11.12
N ALA A 80 12.92 5.15 9.79
CA ALA A 80 13.08 6.33 8.93
C ALA A 80 11.76 6.90 8.39
N LEU A 81 10.61 6.34 8.79
CA LEU A 81 9.30 6.71 8.27
C LEU A 81 8.89 8.08 8.83
N ASN A 82 8.82 9.08 7.95
CA ASN A 82 8.47 10.45 8.30
C ASN A 82 7.01 10.77 7.96
N VAL A 83 6.46 10.10 6.95
CA VAL A 83 5.08 10.29 6.49
C VAL A 83 4.40 8.93 6.41
N LEU A 84 3.33 8.80 7.19
CA LEU A 84 2.37 7.72 7.10
C LEU A 84 0.99 8.36 6.97
N ASP A 85 0.30 8.13 5.85
CA ASP A 85 -1.07 8.62 5.72
C ASP A 85 -2.07 7.77 6.51
N ARG A 86 -3.27 8.31 6.69
CA ARG A 86 -4.36 7.58 7.33
C ARG A 86 -4.85 6.48 6.38
N VAL A 87 -4.45 5.24 6.63
CA VAL A 87 -5.01 4.06 5.97
C VAL A 87 -6.45 3.86 6.44
N ILE A 88 -7.41 4.37 5.68
CA ILE A 88 -8.84 4.08 5.92
C ILE A 88 -9.08 2.66 5.43
N ILE A 89 -9.09 1.72 6.37
CA ILE A 89 -9.65 0.39 6.15
C ILE A 89 -11.14 0.58 5.89
N THR A 90 -11.64 0.01 4.79
CA THR A 90 -13.08 -0.11 4.61
C THR A 90 -13.54 -1.11 5.68
N LEU A 91 -14.06 -0.63 6.82
CA LEU A 91 -15.00 -1.41 7.60
C LEU A 91 -16.02 -1.90 6.59
N ILE A 92 -16.08 -3.21 6.42
CA ILE A 92 -16.98 -3.91 5.52
C ILE A 92 -18.27 -3.09 5.39
N HIS A 93 -18.59 -2.70 4.15
CA HIS A 93 -19.86 -2.07 3.75
C HIS A 93 -21.08 -3.01 4.01
N ASN A 94 -21.07 -3.82 5.09
CA ASN A 94 -22.04 -4.87 5.40
C ASN A 94 -22.24 -5.12 6.91
N LEU A 95 -22.01 -4.13 7.79
CA LEU A 95 -22.49 -4.22 9.17
C LEU A 95 -23.39 -3.05 9.63
N PHE A 96 -23.86 -2.19 8.72
CA PHE A 96 -24.79 -1.10 9.05
C PHE A 96 -26.02 -1.00 8.12
N LEU A 97 -26.27 -2.04 7.31
CA LEU A 97 -27.54 -2.23 6.57
C LEU A 97 -28.33 -3.46 7.05
N MET A 98 -28.08 -3.90 8.28
CA MET A 98 -29.06 -4.70 9.00
C MET A 98 -29.29 -4.04 10.35
N PHE A 99 -30.57 -3.89 10.65
CA PHE A 99 -31.13 -3.88 11.99
C PHE A 99 -30.38 -4.82 12.95
#